data_AF-A0A2X1LUZ2-F1
#
_entry.id   AF-A0A2X1LUZ2-F1
#
_cell.length_a   1.000
_cell.length_b   1.000
_cell.length_c   1.000
_cell.angle_alpha   90.00
_cell.angle_beta   90.00
_cell.angle_gamma   90.00
#
_symmetry.space_group_name_H-M   'P 1'
#
loop_
_entity.id
_entity.type
_entity.pdbx_description
1 polymer ?
#
loop_
_entity_poly.entity_id
_entity_poly.type
_entity_poly.pdbx_seq_one_letter_code
_entity_poly.pdbx_strand_id
1 'polypeptide(L)'
;MTIEKHHDDYRISLEQGTPGFEPPLEGETREAIINALHLTEDDILPGLPIQVATTGHSKVMIPLKPEVDIDALSPDLNALTAISKQIGCNGFFPFQIRPGKNETDGRMFSPAIGIGGRIR
;
A
#
# COMPACT_ATOMS: atom_id res chain seq x y z
N MET A 1 -12.02 17.27 -12.68
CA MET A 1 -11.37 18.03 -11.58
C MET A 1 -12.30 19.16 -11.18
N THR A 2 -12.55 19.35 -9.89
CA THR A 2 -13.31 20.47 -9.34
C THR A 2 -12.44 21.25 -8.35
N ILE A 3 -12.69 22.55 -8.23
CA ILE A 3 -11.96 23.47 -7.35
C ILE A 3 -12.98 24.19 -6.47
N GLU A 4 -12.82 24.09 -5.16
CA GLU A 4 -13.66 24.73 -4.15
C GLU A 4 -12.81 25.69 -3.32
N LYS A 5 -13.23 26.96 -3.20
CA LYS A 5 -12.56 27.94 -2.34
C LYS A 5 -13.21 27.92 -0.96
N HIS A 6 -12.41 27.75 0.09
CA HIS A 6 -12.84 27.82 1.49
C HIS A 6 -12.00 28.84 2.24
N HIS A 7 -12.59 29.97 2.62
CA HIS A 7 -11.87 31.13 3.17
C HIS A 7 -10.73 31.57 2.24
N ASP A 8 -9.48 31.61 2.72
CA ASP A 8 -8.28 31.94 1.96
C ASP A 8 -7.52 30.69 1.45
N ASP A 9 -8.19 29.54 1.38
CA ASP A 9 -7.62 28.27 0.92
C ASP A 9 -8.45 27.61 -0.18
N TYR A 10 -7.88 26.59 -0.81
CA TYR A 10 -8.47 25.86 -1.94
C TYR A 10 -8.45 24.36 -1.70
N ARG A 11 -9.58 23.71 -2.00
CA ARG A 11 -9.69 22.26 -2.12
C ARG A 11 -9.77 21.88 -3.60
N ILE A 12 -8.86 21.00 -4.03
CA ILE A 12 -8.86 20.44 -5.38
C ILE A 12 -9.32 18.99 -5.30
N SER A 13 -10.35 18.64 -6.06
CA SER A 13 -10.89 17.28 -6.13
C SER A 13 -10.66 16.71 -7.54
N LEU A 14 -10.13 15.49 -7.60
CA LEU A 14 -9.89 14.75 -8.84
C LEU A 14 -10.71 13.46 -8.81
N GLU A 15 -11.50 13.24 -9.86
CA GLU A 15 -12.15 11.95 -10.09
C GLU A 15 -11.08 10.98 -10.63
N GLN A 16 -10.95 9.82 -9.99
CA GLN A 16 -10.02 8.78 -10.42
C GLN A 16 -10.70 7.84 -11.42
N GLY A 17 -9.90 7.02 -12.11
CA GLY A 17 -10.42 6.01 -13.02
C GLY A 17 -11.20 4.92 -12.28
N THR A 18 -11.88 4.07 -13.05
CA THR A 18 -12.67 2.96 -12.53
C THR A 18 -11.83 2.05 -11.60
N PRO A 19 -12.31 1.75 -10.38
CA PRO A 19 -11.64 0.81 -9.50
C PRO A 19 -11.56 -0.60 -10.10
N GLY A 20 -10.41 -1.25 -9.94
CA GLY A 20 -10.19 -2.64 -10.34
C GLY A 20 -9.32 -3.38 -9.33
N PHE A 21 -9.49 -4.69 -9.27
CA PHE A 21 -8.75 -5.59 -8.40
C PHE A 21 -8.27 -6.80 -9.21
N GLU A 22 -7.02 -7.20 -8.99
CA GLU A 22 -6.50 -8.48 -9.51
C GLU A 22 -6.77 -9.60 -8.48
N PRO A 23 -6.60 -10.89 -8.82
CA PRO A 23 -6.73 -11.96 -7.83
C PRO A 23 -5.82 -11.75 -6.59
N PRO A 24 -6.23 -12.22 -5.39
CA PRO A 24 -5.37 -12.20 -4.20
C PRO A 24 -4.00 -12.85 -4.44
N LEU A 25 -2.96 -12.27 -3.85
CA LEU A 25 -1.62 -12.84 -3.84
C LEU A 25 -1.54 -13.83 -2.67
N GLU A 26 -1.27 -15.09 -3.00
CA GLU A 26 -1.29 -16.23 -2.07
C GLU A 26 0.04 -16.99 -2.09
N GLY A 27 0.21 -17.95 -1.17
CA GLY A 27 1.37 -18.84 -1.07
C GLY A 27 2.71 -18.09 -1.00
N GLU A 28 3.69 -18.56 -1.77
CA GLU A 28 5.07 -18.04 -1.77
C GLU A 28 5.14 -16.53 -2.08
N THR A 29 4.25 -16.00 -2.92
CA THR A 29 4.25 -14.56 -3.26
C THR A 29 3.81 -13.72 -2.07
N ARG A 30 2.80 -14.19 -1.33
CA ARG A 30 2.33 -13.55 -0.10
C ARG A 30 3.43 -13.54 0.96
N GLU A 31 4.02 -14.71 1.20
CA GLU A 31 5.11 -14.87 2.16
C GLU A 31 6.31 -13.98 1.79
N ALA A 32 6.68 -13.91 0.50
CA ALA A 32 7.76 -13.05 0.04
C ALA A 32 7.50 -11.56 0.30
N ILE A 33 6.27 -11.08 0.10
CA ILE A 33 5.90 -9.69 0.39
C ILE A 33 6.01 -9.39 1.88
N ILE A 34 5.48 -10.27 2.72
CA ILE A 34 5.50 -10.12 4.19
C ILE A 34 6.95 -10.11 4.69
N ASN A 35 7.77 -11.06 4.25
CA ASN A 35 9.18 -11.17 4.61
C ASN A 35 10.00 -9.95 4.13
N ALA A 36 9.69 -9.41 2.95
CA ALA A 36 10.35 -8.21 2.44
C ALA A 36 10.05 -6.96 3.27
N LEU A 37 8.96 -6.94 4.04
CA LEU A 37 8.65 -5.89 5.02
C LEU A 37 9.23 -6.18 6.41
N HIS A 38 9.92 -7.32 6.59
CA HIS A 38 10.37 -7.83 7.88
C HIS A 38 9.24 -8.05 8.89
N LEU A 39 8.08 -8.48 8.38
CA LEU A 39 6.89 -8.82 9.14
C LEU A 39 6.65 -10.33 9.13
N THR A 40 5.60 -10.75 9.83
CA THR A 40 5.07 -12.10 9.88
C THR A 40 3.60 -12.11 9.47
N GLU A 41 3.01 -13.29 9.26
CA GLU A 41 1.56 -13.41 9.01
C GLU A 41 0.71 -12.86 10.17
N ASP A 42 1.22 -12.86 11.40
CA ASP A 42 0.50 -12.31 12.54
C ASP A 42 0.45 -10.77 12.50
N ASP A 43 1.26 -10.11 11.68
CA ASP A 43 1.20 -8.65 11.51
C ASP A 43 0.11 -8.23 10.49
N ILE A 44 -0.41 -9.18 9.72
CA ILE A 44 -1.45 -8.93 8.72
C ILE A 44 -2.84 -8.98 9.37
N LEU A 45 -3.73 -8.09 8.93
CA LEU A 45 -5.10 -8.06 9.44
C LEU A 45 -5.82 -9.37 9.06
N PRO A 46 -6.36 -10.13 10.04
CA PRO A 46 -6.96 -11.43 9.77
C PRO A 46 -8.13 -11.36 8.79
N GLY A 47 -8.20 -12.31 7.87
CA GLY A 47 -9.31 -12.44 6.92
C GLY A 47 -9.27 -11.47 5.74
N LEU A 48 -8.23 -10.66 5.59
CA LEU A 48 -8.02 -9.80 4.42
C LEU A 48 -6.87 -10.27 3.51
N PRO A 49 -7.03 -10.16 2.18
CA PRO A 49 -5.98 -10.53 1.24
C PRO A 49 -4.90 -9.45 1.14
N ILE A 50 -3.69 -9.88 0.74
CA ILE A 50 -2.73 -8.99 0.08
C ILE A 50 -3.08 -9.04 -1.40
N GLN A 51 -3.35 -7.89 -2.02
CA GLN A 51 -3.98 -7.86 -3.35
C GLN A 51 -3.63 -6.59 -4.12
N VAL A 52 -3.51 -6.69 -5.44
CA VAL A 52 -3.35 -5.51 -6.31
C VAL A 52 -4.69 -4.82 -6.50
N ALA A 53 -4.73 -3.52 -6.21
CA ALA A 53 -5.85 -2.62 -6.47
C ALA A 53 -5.41 -1.45 -7.37
N THR A 54 -6.33 -0.91 -8.16
CA THR A 54 -6.04 0.20 -9.08
C THR A 54 -7.24 1.11 -9.31
N THR A 55 -6.97 2.40 -9.52
CA THR A 55 -7.87 3.39 -10.13
C THR A 55 -7.19 4.06 -11.34
N GLY A 56 -6.14 3.43 -11.88
CA GLY A 56 -5.32 3.92 -12.98
C GLY A 56 -3.85 3.49 -12.85
N HIS A 57 -3.26 3.61 -11.66
CA HIS A 57 -1.87 3.19 -11.39
C HIS A 57 -1.80 2.26 -10.17
N SER A 58 -1.68 0.96 -10.44
CA SER A 58 -1.88 -0.12 -9.47
C SER A 58 -0.92 -0.08 -8.28
N LYS A 59 -1.40 -0.56 -7.13
CA LYS A 59 -0.63 -0.76 -5.89
C LYS A 59 -1.03 -2.09 -5.25
N VAL A 60 -0.06 -2.76 -4.64
CA VAL A 60 -0.29 -3.90 -3.75
C VAL A 60 -0.78 -3.37 -2.40
N MET A 61 -1.99 -3.73 -2.03
CA MET A 61 -2.60 -3.41 -0.74
C MET A 61 -2.15 -4.43 0.30
N ILE A 62 -1.59 -3.96 1.41
CA ILE A 62 -1.07 -4.81 2.49
C ILE A 62 -1.71 -4.37 3.81
N PRO A 63 -2.82 -5.00 4.24
CA PRO A 63 -3.55 -4.58 5.43
C PRO A 63 -2.83 -5.07 6.69
N LEU A 64 -2.31 -4.13 7.47
CA LEU A 64 -1.61 -4.42 8.72
C LEU A 64 -2.55 -4.32 9.92
N LYS A 65 -2.24 -5.06 10.98
CA LYS A 65 -2.87 -4.86 12.28
C LYS A 65 -2.47 -3.49 12.88
N PRO A 66 -3.33 -2.84 13.68
CA PRO A 66 -3.04 -1.53 14.28
C PRO A 66 -1.84 -1.50 15.23
N GLU A 67 -1.39 -2.66 15.71
CA GLU A 67 -0.24 -2.79 16.62
C GLU A 67 1.11 -2.71 15.90
N VAL A 68 1.13 -2.80 14.56
CA VAL A 68 2.37 -2.73 13.78
C VAL A 68 2.93 -1.31 13.77
N ASP A 69 4.20 -1.15 14.12
CA ASP A 69 4.90 0.13 13.99
C ASP A 69 5.22 0.40 12.50
N ILE A 70 4.26 1.01 11.80
CA ILE A 70 4.36 1.32 10.38
C ILE A 70 5.50 2.31 10.07
N ASP A 71 5.85 3.18 11.02
CA ASP A 71 6.91 4.18 10.87
C ASP A 71 8.30 3.52 10.93
N ALA A 72 8.44 2.44 11.70
CA ALA A 72 9.66 1.65 11.79
C ALA A 72 9.93 0.75 10.58
N LEU A 73 8.96 0.55 9.67
CA LEU A 73 9.16 -0.30 8.50
C LEU A 73 10.37 0.16 7.67
N SER A 74 11.31 -0.76 7.47
CA SER A 74 12.49 -0.59 6.62
C SER A 74 12.59 -1.79 5.67
N PRO A 75 11.82 -1.79 4.57
CA PRO A 75 11.73 -2.96 3.69
C PRO A 75 13.04 -3.31 2.99
N ASP A 76 13.20 -4.58 2.64
CA ASP A 76 14.19 -5.02 1.65
C ASP A 76 13.76 -4.53 0.26
N LEU A 77 14.35 -3.40 -0.16
CA LEU A 77 14.04 -2.77 -1.44
C LEU A 77 14.41 -3.63 -2.66
N ASN A 78 15.42 -4.51 -2.53
CA ASN A 78 15.81 -5.41 -3.61
C ASN A 78 14.78 -6.53 -3.76
N ALA A 79 14.33 -7.11 -2.65
CA ALA A 79 13.27 -8.10 -2.64
C ALA A 79 11.97 -7.54 -3.22
N LEU A 80 11.54 -6.35 -2.78
CA LEU A 80 10.36 -5.68 -3.34
C LEU A 80 10.50 -5.41 -4.85
N THR A 81 11.69 -5.01 -5.31
CA THR A 81 11.95 -4.81 -6.74
C THR A 81 11.85 -6.11 -7.54
N ALA A 82 12.32 -7.23 -6.99
CA ALA A 82 12.20 -8.53 -7.62
C ALA A 82 10.73 -8.99 -7.69
N ILE A 83 9.98 -8.85 -6.59
CA ILE A 83 8.55 -9.17 -6.53
C ILE A 83 7.77 -8.30 -7.54
N SER A 84 8.08 -7.01 -7.66
CA SER A 84 7.43 -6.13 -8.65
C SER A 84 7.52 -6.65 -10.08
N LYS A 85 8.67 -7.22 -10.47
CA LYS A 85 8.85 -7.82 -11.80
C LYS A 85 8.00 -9.08 -11.99
N GLN A 86 7.81 -9.85 -10.93
CA GLN A 86 7.01 -11.08 -10.96
C GLN A 86 5.51 -10.78 -11.07
N ILE A 87 5.01 -9.81 -10.29
CA ILE A 87 3.57 -9.53 -10.18
C ILE A 87 3.09 -8.39 -11.10
N GLY A 88 4.00 -7.70 -11.79
CA GLY A 88 3.65 -6.58 -12.67
C GLY A 88 3.16 -5.31 -11.94
N CYS A 89 3.39 -5.20 -10.63
CA CYS A 89 3.00 -4.05 -9.82
C CYS A 89 4.20 -3.43 -9.11
N ASN A 90 4.41 -2.13 -9.30
CA ASN A 90 5.63 -1.44 -8.86
C ASN A 90 5.55 -0.82 -7.46
N GLY A 91 4.37 -0.78 -6.84
CA GLY A 91 4.19 -0.09 -5.57
C GLY A 91 3.49 -0.94 -4.54
N PHE A 92 4.05 -0.96 -3.33
CA PHE A 92 3.55 -1.66 -2.16
C PHE A 92 3.04 -0.65 -1.14
N PHE A 93 1.82 -0.85 -0.66
CA PHE A 93 1.13 0.04 0.25
C PHE A 93 0.69 -0.71 1.52
N PRO A 94 1.61 -0.91 2.48
CA PRO A 94 1.23 -1.22 3.85
C PRO A 94 0.40 -0.09 4.45
N PHE A 95 -0.72 -0.46 5.07
CA PHE A 95 -1.61 0.47 5.75
C PHE A 95 -2.29 -0.18 6.95
N GLN A 96 -2.67 0.65 7.92
CA GLN A 96 -3.42 0.27 9.10
C GLN A 96 -4.64 1.18 9.27
N ILE A 97 -5.67 0.67 9.94
CA ILE A 97 -6.91 1.40 10.23
C ILE A 97 -6.84 1.90 11.67
N ARG A 98 -7.12 3.20 11.89
CA ARG A 98 -7.15 3.76 13.23
C ARG A 98 -8.35 3.20 14.02
N PRO A 99 -8.14 2.63 15.22
CA PRO A 99 -9.24 2.03 15.99
C PRO A 99 -10.41 2.99 16.20
N GLY A 100 -11.61 2.54 15.81
CA GLY A 100 -12.86 3.31 15.98
C GLY A 100 -13.04 4.49 15.02
N LYS A 101 -12.20 4.65 13.98
CA LYS A 101 -12.27 5.74 13.02
C LYS A 101 -12.24 5.24 11.57
N ASN A 102 -12.80 6.03 10.66
CA ASN A 102 -12.64 5.83 9.21
C ASN A 102 -11.39 6.57 8.69
N GLU A 103 -10.26 6.34 9.36
CA GLU A 103 -8.97 6.95 9.07
C GLU A 103 -7.92 5.85 8.95
N THR A 104 -6.94 6.04 8.07
CA THR A 104 -5.83 5.11 7.88
C THR A 104 -4.50 5.82 7.99
N ASP A 105 -3.48 5.07 8.42
CA ASP A 105 -2.08 5.45 8.31
C ASP A 105 -1.41 4.46 7.33
N GLY A 106 -0.61 4.95 6.39
CA GLY A 106 -0.04 4.13 5.33
C GLY A 106 1.29 4.66 4.84
N ARG A 107 2.10 3.77 4.27
CA ARG A 107 3.36 4.13 3.61
C ARG A 107 3.40 3.54 2.22
N MET A 108 4.03 4.25 1.29
CA MET A 108 4.14 3.81 -0.10
C MET A 108 5.60 3.55 -0.45
N PHE A 109 5.92 2.32 -0.86
CA PHE A 109 7.24 1.91 -1.32
C PHE A 109 7.17 1.53 -2.81
N SER A 110 7.98 2.17 -3.67
CA SER A 110 8.06 1.81 -5.10
C SER A 110 9.51 1.76 -5.60
N PRO A 111 10.34 0.87 -5.03
CA PRO A 111 11.78 0.84 -5.35
C PRO A 111 12.05 0.45 -6.82
N ALA A 112 11.16 -0.32 -7.45
CA ALA A 112 11.28 -0.73 -8.85
C ALA A 112 11.34 0.45 -9.85
N ILE A 113 10.85 1.63 -9.46
CA ILE A 113 10.87 2.87 -10.25
C ILE A 113 11.75 3.96 -9.62
N GLY A 114 12.62 3.60 -8.67
CA GLY A 114 13.55 4.53 -8.02
C GLY A 114 12.94 5.41 -6.91
N ILE A 115 11.72 5.10 -6.44
CA ILE A 115 11.06 5.85 -5.36
C ILE A 115 11.14 5.02 -4.06
N GLY A 116 12.12 5.34 -3.22
CA GLY A 116 12.46 4.61 -1.99
C GLY A 116 11.52 4.83 -0.78
N GLY A 117 10.37 5.46 -0.97
CA GLY A 117 9.37 5.67 0.09
C GLY A 117 9.57 6.95 0.89
N ARG A 118 9.08 8.08 0.34
CA ARG A 118 8.68 9.26 1.11
C ARG A 118 7.41 9.82 0.49
N ILE A 119 6.28 9.52 1.11
CA ILE A 119 5.12 10.41 1.11
C ILE A 119 4.63 10.34 2.56
N ARG A 120 4.80 11.44 3.29
CA ARG A 120 4.05 11.72 4.52
C ARG A 120 2.77 12.44 4.11
#